data_AF-A0A928CLH5-F1
#
_entry.id   AF-A0A928CLH5-F1
#
_cell.length_a   1.000
_cell.length_b   1.000
_cell.length_c   1.000
_cell.angle_alpha   90.00
_cell.angle_beta   90.00
_cell.angle_gamma   90.00
#
_symmetry.space_group_name_H-M   'P 1'
#
loop_
_entity.id
_entity.type
_entity.pdbx_description
1 polymer ?
#
loop_
_entity_poly.entity_id
_entity_poly.type
_entity_poly.pdbx_seq_one_letter_code
_entity_poly.pdbx_strand_id
1 'polypeptide(L)'
;LPTIRQIAQELKISVIPVKRAWEELDRKGLIKTITGKGTFVSDLEKTELREIKNSNSENFVREFCLQAKENEITLEELIKLVKKIY
;
A
#
# COMPACT_ATOMS: atom_id res chain seq x y z
N LEU A 1 16.49 8.61 -2.36
CA LEU A 1 16.51 7.16 -2.04
C LEU A 1 17.87 6.56 -2.37
N PRO A 2 18.29 5.49 -1.68
CA PRO A 2 19.41 4.67 -2.14
C PRO A 2 19.13 4.12 -3.54
N THR A 3 20.20 3.83 -4.28
CA THR A 3 20.07 3.27 -5.63
C THR A 3 19.57 1.82 -5.56
N ILE A 4 18.91 1.37 -6.64
CA ILE A 4 18.46 -0.03 -6.80
C ILE A 4 19.62 -1.01 -6.52
N ARG A 5 20.84 -0.67 -6.95
CA ARG A 5 22.03 -1.51 -6.73
C ARG A 5 22.45 -1.59 -5.26
N GLN A 6 22.37 -0.49 -4.52
CA GLN A 6 22.70 -0.48 -3.09
C GLN A 6 21.73 -1.36 -2.30
N ILE A 7 20.43 -1.26 -2.57
CA ILE A 7 19.40 -2.06 -1.87
C ILE A 7 19.53 -3.56 -2.23
N ALA A 8 19.80 -3.88 -3.50
CA ALA A 8 20.06 -5.26 -3.90
C ALA A 8 21.28 -5.86 -3.16
N GLN A 9 22.33 -5.07 -2.99
CA GLN A 9 23.53 -5.48 -2.27
C GLN A 9 23.28 -5.65 -0.76
N GLU A 10 22.55 -4.73 -0.14
CA GLU A 10 22.22 -4.76 1.28
C GLU A 10 21.31 -5.94 1.63
N LEU A 11 20.30 -6.20 0.80
CA LEU A 11 19.37 -7.31 0.96
C LEU A 11 19.91 -8.64 0.42
N LYS A 12 21.09 -8.64 -0.23
CA LYS A 12 21.72 -9.81 -0.88
C LYS A 12 20.79 -10.52 -1.88
N ILE A 13 19.97 -9.76 -2.59
CA ILE A 13 19.05 -10.26 -3.63
C ILE A 13 19.45 -9.76 -5.01
N SER A 14 18.90 -10.37 -6.05
CA SER A 14 19.13 -9.90 -7.42
C SER A 14 18.51 -8.51 -7.65
N VAL A 15 19.02 -7.80 -8.65
CA VAL A 15 18.61 -6.42 -8.96
C VAL A 15 17.19 -6.36 -9.54
N ILE A 16 16.73 -7.44 -10.20
CA ILE A 16 15.43 -7.48 -10.90
C ILE A 16 14.24 -7.25 -9.94
N PRO A 17 14.12 -7.97 -8.81
CA PRO A 17 13.09 -7.71 -7.80
C PRO A 17 13.09 -6.28 -7.28
N VAL A 18 14.26 -5.71 -7.01
CA VAL A 18 14.39 -4.33 -6.50
C VAL A 18 13.97 -3.31 -7.55
N LYS A 19 14.34 -3.54 -8.82
CA LYS A 19 13.90 -2.70 -9.95
C LYS A 19 12.39 -2.71 -10.09
N ARG A 20 11.76 -3.89 -10.00
CA ARG A 20 10.30 -4.04 -10.05
C ARG A 20 9.60 -3.31 -8.91
N ALA A 21 10.14 -3.41 -7.69
CA ALA A 21 9.61 -2.70 -6.54
C ALA A 21 9.68 -1.16 -6.73
N TRP A 22 10.80 -0.64 -7.27
CA TRP A 22 10.90 0.78 -7.62
C TRP A 22 9.89 1.18 -8.69
N GLU A 23 9.73 0.41 -9.76
CA GLU A 23 8.74 0.68 -10.81
C GLU A 23 7.31 0.69 -10.26
N GLU A 24 6.99 -0.17 -9.28
CA GLU A 24 5.69 -0.15 -8.60
C GLU A 24 5.50 1.07 -7.70
N LEU A 25 6.55 1.49 -6.98
CA LEU A 25 6.51 2.69 -6.15
C LEU A 25 6.34 3.96 -7.01
N ASP A 26 7.01 4.03 -8.16
CA ASP A 26 6.91 5.14 -9.12
C ASP A 26 5.51 5.16 -9.76
N ARG A 27 4.97 4.00 -10.13
CA ARG A 27 3.58 3.86 -10.62
C ARG A 27 2.54 4.28 -9.58
N LYS A 28 2.79 4.01 -8.30
CA LYS A 28 1.93 4.43 -7.19
C LYS A 28 2.12 5.92 -6.82
N GLY A 29 2.98 6.64 -7.54
CA GLY A 29 3.28 8.05 -7.27
C GLY A 29 4.05 8.29 -5.97
N LEU A 30 4.55 7.23 -5.31
CA LEU A 30 5.23 7.31 -4.01
C LEU A 30 6.68 7.78 -4.12
N ILE A 31 7.30 7.52 -5.27
CA ILE A 31 8.63 8.01 -5.61
C ILE A 31 8.57 8.67 -6.97
N LYS A 32 9.50 9.59 -7.22
CA LYS A 32 9.68 10.28 -8.50
C LYS A 32 11.13 10.17 -8.92
N THR A 33 11.35 9.59 -10.09
CA THR A 33 12.69 9.52 -10.68
C THR A 33 12.93 10.72 -11.58
N ILE A 34 13.91 11.56 -11.22
CA ILE A 34 14.36 12.68 -12.07
C ILE A 34 15.61 12.21 -12.81
N THR A 35 15.54 12.16 -14.14
CA THR A 35 16.65 11.78 -15.01
C THR A 35 17.90 12.62 -14.69
N GLY A 36 18.99 11.95 -14.34
CA GLY A 36 20.28 12.59 -14.00
C GLY A 36 20.41 13.10 -12.56
N LYS A 37 19.34 13.12 -11.75
CA LYS A 37 19.39 13.55 -10.33
C LYS A 37 19.08 12.44 -9.33
N GLY A 38 18.49 11.33 -9.78
CA GLY A 38 18.19 10.16 -8.96
C GLY A 38 16.70 10.06 -8.59
N THR A 39 16.40 9.13 -7.69
CA THR A 39 15.03 8.85 -7.24
C THR A 39 14.75 9.51 -5.90
N PHE A 40 13.70 10.31 -5.86
CA PHE A 40 13.25 11.05 -4.68
C PHE A 40 11.92 10.49 -4.19
N VAL A 41 11.67 10.60 -2.88
CA VAL A 41 10.34 10.32 -2.33
C VAL A 41 9.45 11.46 -2.80
N SER A 42 8.29 11.15 -3.37
CA SER A 42 7.32 12.16 -3.74
C SER A 42 6.81 12.84 -2.47
N ASP A 43 6.76 14.18 -2.46
CA ASP A 43 5.98 14.92 -1.47
C ASP A 43 4.50 14.67 -1.79
N LEU A 44 3.98 13.51 -1.38
CA LEU A 44 2.55 13.25 -1.44
C LEU A 44 1.88 14.32 -0.60
N GLU A 45 1.07 15.17 -1.22
CA GLU A 45 0.23 16.07 -0.46
C GLU A 45 -0.60 15.23 0.52
N LYS A 46 -0.83 15.75 1.73
CA LYS A 46 -1.57 15.06 2.80
C LYS A 46 -2.91 14.48 2.34
N THR A 47 -3.45 15.01 1.26
CA THR A 47 -4.65 14.59 0.52
C THR A 47 -4.49 13.22 -0.16
N GLU A 48 -3.40 12.97 -0.90
CA GLU A 48 -3.17 11.69 -1.61
C GLU A 48 -2.82 10.57 -0.62
N LEU A 49 -2.06 10.87 0.44
CA LEU A 49 -1.84 9.92 1.54
C LEU A 49 -3.14 9.55 2.27
N ARG A 50 -4.08 10.49 2.38
CA ARG A 50 -5.42 10.21 2.92
C ARG A 50 -6.21 9.32 1.98
N GLU A 51 -6.18 9.57 0.68
CA GLU A 51 -6.88 8.74 -0.31
C GLU A 51 -6.32 7.31 -0.35
N ILE A 52 -4.99 7.13 -0.33
CA ILE A 52 -4.37 5.80 -0.28
C ILE A 52 -4.71 5.08 1.04
N LYS A 53 -4.66 5.79 2.18
CA LYS A 53 -5.06 5.21 3.48
C LYS A 53 -6.56 4.87 3.52
N ASN A 54 -7.40 5.72 2.96
CA ASN A 54 -8.84 5.50 2.88
C ASN A 54 -9.17 4.33 1.95
N SER A 55 -8.50 4.21 0.81
CA SER A 55 -8.64 3.10 -0.13
C SER A 55 -8.22 1.76 0.50
N ASN A 56 -7.10 1.75 1.25
CA ASN A 56 -6.71 0.56 2.01
C ASN A 56 -7.72 0.20 3.11
N SER A 57 -8.28 1.21 3.79
CA SER A 57 -9.30 0.99 4.81
C SER A 57 -10.61 0.46 4.18
N GLU A 58 -11.01 0.98 3.03
CA GLU A 58 -12.17 0.51 2.28
C GLU A 58 -11.98 -0.93 1.81
N ASN A 59 -10.80 -1.27 1.29
CA ASN A 59 -10.48 -2.65 0.90
C ASN A 59 -10.50 -3.59 2.11
N PHE A 60 -9.95 -3.17 3.25
CA PHE A 60 -10.01 -3.97 4.47
C PHE A 60 -11.45 -4.23 4.95
N VAL A 61 -12.30 -3.20 4.92
CA VAL A 61 -13.72 -3.34 5.26
C VAL A 61 -14.44 -4.22 4.24
N ARG A 62 -14.11 -4.13 2.95
CA ARG A 62 -14.68 -4.97 1.89
C ARG A 62 -14.33 -6.45 2.10
N GLU A 63 -13.05 -6.75 2.35
CA GLU A 63 -12.60 -8.11 2.67
C GLU A 63 -13.29 -8.64 3.93
N PHE A 64 -13.39 -7.83 4.99
CA PHE A 64 -14.11 -8.20 6.20
C PHE A 64 -15.60 -8.50 5.94
N CYS A 65 -16.26 -7.72 5.08
CA CYS A 65 -17.65 -7.98 4.69
C CYS A 65 -17.81 -9.24 3.84
N LEU A 66 -16.84 -9.56 2.97
CA LEU A 66 -16.82 -10.81 2.20
C LEU A 66 -16.68 -12.00 3.14
N GLN A 67 -15.73 -11.95 4.07
CA GLN A 67 -15.54 -12.98 5.09
C GLN A 67 -16.79 -13.15 5.97
N ALA A 68 -17.45 -12.05 6.35
CA ALA A 68 -18.69 -12.12 7.11
C ALA A 68 -19.81 -12.82 6.33
N LYS A 69 -19.94 -12.54 5.03
CA LYS A 69 -20.90 -13.23 4.16
C LYS A 69 -20.60 -14.72 3.99
N GLU A 70 -19.32 -15.10 3.87
CA GLU A 70 -18.92 -16.52 3.81
C GLU A 70 -19.24 -17.27 5.09
N ASN A 71 -19.21 -16.59 6.24
CA ASN A 71 -19.57 -17.16 7.55
C ASN A 71 -21.07 -17.02 7.89
N GLU A 72 -21.92 -16.71 6.90
CA GLU A 72 -23.37 -16.50 7.06
C GLU A 72 -23.75 -15.42 8.12
N ILE A 73 -22.81 -14.53 8.43
CA ILE A 73 -23.04 -13.43 9.38
C ILE A 73 -23.93 -12.39 8.70
N THR A 74 -25.07 -12.11 9.31
CA THR A 74 -25.99 -11.09 8.81
C THR A 74 -25.40 -9.69 8.99
N LEU A 75 -25.84 -8.73 8.18
CA LEU A 75 -25.40 -7.34 8.30
C LEU A 75 -25.64 -6.78 9.71
N GLU A 76 -26.73 -7.18 10.35
CA GLU A 76 -27.09 -6.76 11.70
C GLU A 76 -26.09 -7.28 12.75
N GLU A 77 -25.69 -8.55 12.65
CA GLU A 77 -24.67 -9.14 13.52
C GLU A 77 -23.29 -8.54 13.26
N LEU A 78 -22.97 -8.24 12.00
CA LEU A 78 -21.73 -7.59 11.63
C LEU A 78 -21.64 -6.18 12.23
N ILE A 79 -22.70 -5.38 12.12
CA ILE A 79 -22.80 -4.05 12.74
C ILE A 79 -22.68 -4.16 14.26
N LYS A 80 -23.30 -5.18 14.87
CA LYS A 80 -23.23 -5.41 16.32
C LYS A 80 -21.82 -5.79 16.78
N LEU A 81 -21.10 -6.59 15.99
CA LEU A 81 -19.69 -6.93 16.23
C LEU A 81 -18.79 -5.70 16.14
N VAL A 82 -18.94 -4.90 15.08
CA VAL A 82 -18.16 -3.66 14.91
C VAL A 82 -18.43 -2.69 16.06
N LYS A 83 -19.69 -2.48 16.46
CA LYS A 83 -20.07 -1.64 17.62
C LYS A 83 -19.58 -2.15 18.97
N LYS A 84 -19.20 -3.43 19.07
CA LYS A 84 -18.62 -3.99 20.29
C LYS A 84 -17.10 -3.73 20.36
N ILE A 85 -16.45 -3.63 19.20
CA ILE A 85 -14.99 -3.48 19.07
C ILE A 85 -14.56 -2.01 19.02
N TYR A 86 -15.36 -1.16 18.36
CA TYR A 86 -15.18 0.29 18.27
C TYR A 86 -16.14 1.02 19.20
#